data_AF-A0A3M4KUU6-F1
#
_entry.id   AF-A0A3M4KUU6-F1
#
_cell.length_a   1.000
_cell.length_b   1.000
_cell.length_c   1.000
_cell.angle_alpha   90.00
_cell.angle_beta   90.00
_cell.angle_gamma   90.00
#
_symmetry.space_group_name_H-M   'P 1'
#
loop_
_entity.id
_entity.type
_entity.pdbx_description
1 polymer ?
#
loop_
_entity_poly.entity_id
_entity_poly.type
_entity_poly.pdbx_seq_one_letter_code
_entity_poly.pdbx_strand_id
1 'polypeptide(L)'
;MVANTSYITQRAKVGEIYGAGAERGAKEKSRQNNWSIGMKHNQSIKINDLIDFLKTQKKELTYCVYGAGSSDQATLQTDCVIDEYSEITDDDDEIFPERITQKNLEFWFTDELLEDVVFNALKQKASATNEEILKAIKFYNESDSFITF
;
A
#
# COMPACT_ATOMS: atom_id res chain seq x y z
N MET A 1 54.87 -21.58 -0.83
CA MET A 1 53.79 -22.49 -1.27
C MET A 1 52.88 -21.69 -2.18
N VAL A 2 53.15 -21.72 -3.50
CA VAL A 2 52.29 -22.24 -4.60
C VAL A 2 50.85 -21.70 -4.58
N ALA A 3 50.30 -21.05 -5.62
CA ALA A 3 50.69 -20.95 -7.02
C ALA A 3 50.26 -19.61 -7.67
N ASN A 4 51.09 -19.19 -8.62
CA ASN A 4 50.91 -18.17 -9.65
C ASN A 4 50.01 -18.73 -10.77
N THR A 5 49.25 -17.89 -11.50
CA THR A 5 49.12 -17.92 -12.98
C THR A 5 48.27 -16.74 -13.48
N SER A 6 48.89 -15.93 -14.35
CA SER A 6 48.33 -14.85 -15.17
C SER A 6 47.74 -15.37 -16.48
N TYR A 7 46.75 -14.69 -17.09
CA TYR A 7 46.54 -14.55 -18.56
C TYR A 7 45.64 -13.30 -18.80
N ILE A 8 46.16 -12.17 -19.32
CA ILE A 8 46.24 -11.72 -20.74
C ILE A 8 44.84 -11.58 -21.40
N THR A 9 44.26 -10.38 -21.43
CA THR A 9 44.19 -9.40 -22.57
C THR A 9 43.19 -9.76 -23.68
N GLN A 10 42.19 -8.89 -23.90
CA GLN A 10 41.91 -8.32 -25.23
C GLN A 10 41.05 -7.06 -25.13
N ARG A 11 41.61 -5.94 -25.62
CA ARG A 11 40.86 -4.75 -26.05
C ARG A 11 40.33 -5.02 -27.45
N ALA A 12 39.05 -4.78 -27.70
CA ALA A 12 38.52 -4.54 -29.03
C ALA A 12 38.07 -3.07 -29.13
N LYS A 13 38.60 -2.39 -30.15
CA LYS A 13 38.27 -1.01 -30.53
C LYS A 13 36.95 -0.98 -31.31
N VAL A 14 36.19 0.09 -31.06
CA VAL A 14 35.45 0.97 -31.99
C VAL A 14 34.83 0.32 -33.23
N GLY A 15 33.50 0.30 -33.25
CA GLY A 15 32.68 0.27 -34.44
C GLY A 15 31.44 1.14 -34.22
N GLU A 16 31.44 2.36 -34.77
CA GLU A 16 30.23 3.15 -34.97
C GLU A 16 29.42 2.53 -36.11
N ILE A 17 28.14 2.22 -35.89
CA ILE A 17 27.09 2.26 -36.94
C ILE A 17 25.73 2.58 -36.29
N TYR A 18 25.01 3.46 -36.96
CA TYR A 18 23.78 4.13 -36.55
C TYR A 18 22.56 3.19 -36.43
N GLY A 19 21.68 3.45 -35.46
CA GLY A 19 20.34 2.87 -35.40
C GLY A 19 19.53 3.41 -34.22
N ALA A 20 18.49 4.18 -34.51
CA ALA A 20 17.57 4.75 -33.54
C ALA A 20 16.88 3.69 -32.66
N GLY A 21 16.73 3.96 -31.36
CA GLY A 21 15.91 3.11 -30.50
C GLY A 21 16.05 3.39 -29.00
N ALA A 22 14.94 3.79 -28.39
CA ALA A 22 14.60 3.61 -26.98
C ALA A 22 15.34 4.45 -25.92
N GLU A 23 14.98 5.74 -25.82
CA GLU A 23 14.91 6.40 -24.51
C GLU A 23 13.69 5.88 -23.74
N ARG A 24 13.82 4.68 -23.14
CA ARG A 24 12.96 4.24 -22.04
C ARG A 24 13.80 3.44 -21.08
N GLY A 25 14.27 4.08 -20.00
CA GLY A 25 15.01 3.34 -18.98
C GLY A 25 15.74 4.23 -18.01
N ALA A 26 15.07 5.19 -17.36
CA ALA A 26 15.68 5.91 -16.24
C ALA A 26 14.67 6.61 -15.31
N LYS A 27 13.57 5.97 -14.89
CA LYS A 27 12.82 6.38 -13.69
C LYS A 27 12.19 5.18 -12.97
N GLU A 28 13.00 4.18 -12.66
CA GLU A 28 12.64 3.15 -11.67
C GLU A 28 13.84 3.01 -10.73
N LYS A 29 14.11 4.07 -9.95
CA LYS A 29 15.10 4.01 -8.88
C LYS A 29 14.39 4.10 -7.55
N SER A 30 14.35 2.93 -6.90
CA SER A 30 14.41 2.73 -5.45
C SER A 30 13.31 3.41 -4.62
N ARG A 31 12.09 2.85 -4.65
CA ARG A 31 11.36 2.65 -3.40
C ARG A 31 11.98 1.41 -2.74
N GLN A 32 13.05 1.61 -1.96
CA GLN A 32 13.40 0.61 -0.95
C GLN A 32 12.16 0.52 -0.06
N ASN A 33 11.39 -0.55 -0.23
CA ASN A 33 10.11 -0.75 0.41
C ASN A 33 10.39 -0.88 1.92
N ASN A 34 10.13 0.19 2.67
CA ASN A 34 10.28 0.29 4.13
C ASN A 34 9.41 -0.71 4.93
N TRP A 35 8.73 -1.65 4.25
CA TRP A 35 7.95 -2.74 4.86
C TRP A 35 8.82 -3.78 5.59
N SER A 36 10.15 -3.67 5.57
CA SER A 36 10.98 -4.45 6.49
C SER A 36 10.64 -4.18 7.97
N ILE A 37 9.89 -3.12 8.24
CA ILE A 37 9.28 -2.75 9.52
C ILE A 37 7.76 -2.81 9.25
N GLY A 38 7.05 -3.78 9.81
CA GLY A 38 5.60 -3.96 9.58
C GLY A 38 4.75 -2.77 10.02
N MET A 39 3.45 -2.80 9.70
CA MET A 39 2.49 -1.80 10.20
C MET A 39 2.44 -1.79 11.72
N LYS A 40 2.19 -0.61 12.28
CA LYS A 40 1.98 -0.39 13.71
C LYS A 40 0.87 0.63 13.93
N HIS A 41 0.27 0.60 15.11
CA HIS A 41 -0.69 1.62 15.54
C HIS A 41 -0.03 3.00 15.69
N ASN A 42 -0.85 4.05 15.67
CA ASN A 42 -0.42 5.45 15.61
C ASN A 42 0.54 5.74 14.45
N GLN A 43 0.26 5.17 13.28
CA GLN A 43 1.05 5.38 12.08
C GLN A 43 0.26 6.16 11.03
N SER A 44 0.81 7.28 10.56
CA SER A 44 0.27 7.95 9.37
C SER A 44 0.83 7.34 8.09
N ILE A 45 -0.03 7.07 7.12
CA ILE A 45 0.32 6.48 5.83
C ILE A 45 -0.58 7.05 4.73
N LYS A 46 -0.10 7.07 3.49
CA LYS A 46 -0.94 7.38 2.32
C LYS A 46 -1.80 6.18 1.96
N ILE A 47 -3.02 6.42 1.51
CA ILE A 47 -3.89 5.35 0.99
C ILE A 47 -3.20 4.54 -0.11
N ASN A 48 -2.42 5.18 -0.99
CA ASN A 48 -1.64 4.45 -1.99
C ASN A 48 -0.73 3.38 -1.37
N ASP A 49 0.07 3.77 -0.38
CA ASP A 49 1.05 2.88 0.23
C ASP A 49 0.35 1.81 1.11
N LEU A 50 -0.82 2.13 1.70
CA LEU A 50 -1.68 1.17 2.38
C LEU A 50 -2.20 0.10 1.41
N ILE A 51 -2.72 0.49 0.24
CA ILE A 51 -3.19 -0.46 -0.77
C ILE A 51 -2.03 -1.33 -1.29
N ASP A 52 -0.86 -0.72 -1.56
CA ASP A 52 0.33 -1.47 -1.95
C ASP A 52 0.72 -2.52 -0.90
N PHE A 53 0.57 -2.18 0.38
CA PHE A 53 0.78 -3.13 1.47
C PHE A 53 -0.29 -4.25 1.47
N LEU A 54 -1.58 -3.90 1.40
CA LEU A 54 -2.67 -4.88 1.40
C LEU A 54 -2.54 -5.91 0.27
N LYS A 55 -2.03 -5.49 -0.90
CA LYS A 55 -1.72 -6.38 -2.02
C LYS A 55 -0.68 -7.47 -1.70
N THR A 56 0.17 -7.26 -0.69
CA THR A 56 1.11 -8.28 -0.25
C THR A 56 0.45 -9.42 0.53
N GLN A 57 -0.81 -9.23 0.96
CA GLN A 57 -1.64 -10.23 1.65
C GLN A 57 -0.95 -10.79 2.91
N LYS A 58 -0.21 -9.92 3.61
CA LYS A 58 0.40 -10.24 4.91
C LYS A 58 -0.41 -9.54 5.99
N LYS A 59 -0.92 -10.32 6.94
CA LYS A 59 -1.61 -9.79 8.13
C LYS A 59 -0.78 -10.09 9.36
N GLU A 60 -0.31 -9.04 10.03
CA GLU A 60 0.46 -9.13 11.27
C GLU A 60 -0.15 -8.29 12.41
N LEU A 61 -1.13 -7.45 12.08
CA LEU A 61 -1.72 -6.48 12.97
C LEU A 61 -3.21 -6.38 12.67
N THR A 62 -4.05 -6.32 13.70
CA THR A 62 -5.43 -5.86 13.57
C THR A 62 -5.48 -4.35 13.77
N TYR A 63 -6.21 -3.66 12.91
CA TYR A 63 -6.23 -2.20 12.92
C TYR A 63 -7.51 -1.64 12.29
N CYS A 64 -7.76 -0.39 12.61
CA CYS A 64 -8.69 0.48 11.92
C CYS A 64 -7.94 1.58 11.17
N VAL A 65 -8.57 2.07 10.12
CA VAL A 65 -8.11 3.23 9.35
C VAL A 65 -8.98 4.42 9.71
N TYR A 66 -8.32 5.51 10.08
CA TYR A 66 -8.94 6.78 10.42
C TYR A 66 -8.48 7.88 9.48
N GLY A 67 -9.35 8.82 9.15
CA GLY A 67 -9.00 9.94 8.28
C GLY A 67 -9.83 11.18 8.54
N ALA A 68 -9.43 12.29 7.92
CA ALA A 68 -10.12 13.56 8.09
C ALA A 68 -11.30 13.67 7.10
N GLY A 69 -12.51 13.88 7.62
CA GLY A 69 -13.74 13.96 6.83
C GLY A 69 -14.15 12.60 6.25
N SER A 70 -15.12 12.62 5.32
CA SER A 70 -15.65 11.40 4.71
C SER A 70 -14.63 10.63 3.86
N SER A 71 -14.62 9.31 4.02
CA SER A 71 -13.84 8.36 3.21
C SER A 71 -14.10 8.46 1.71
N ASP A 72 -15.29 8.94 1.30
CA ASP A 72 -15.69 9.02 -0.10
C ASP A 72 -14.88 10.08 -0.87
N GLN A 73 -14.36 11.07 -0.16
CA GLN A 73 -13.50 12.12 -0.72
C GLN A 73 -12.02 11.70 -0.74
N ALA A 74 -11.67 10.58 -0.12
CA ALA A 74 -10.28 10.16 0.00
C ALA A 74 -9.68 9.83 -1.38
N THR A 75 -8.44 10.22 -1.61
CA THR A 75 -7.68 9.92 -2.83
C THR A 75 -6.46 9.07 -2.47
N LEU A 76 -5.79 8.52 -3.47
CA LEU A 76 -4.53 7.80 -3.23
C LEU A 76 -3.45 8.65 -2.54
N GLN A 77 -3.55 9.98 -2.63
CA GLN A 77 -2.61 10.91 -1.98
C GLN A 77 -3.03 11.33 -0.57
N THR A 78 -4.26 11.00 -0.17
CA THR A 78 -4.81 11.31 1.15
C THR A 78 -4.06 10.53 2.22
N ASP A 79 -3.62 11.26 3.25
CA ASP A 79 -3.04 10.66 4.44
C ASP A 79 -4.15 10.14 5.36
N CYS A 80 -3.96 8.93 5.88
CA CYS A 80 -4.79 8.32 6.91
C CYS A 80 -3.92 7.88 8.08
N VAL A 81 -4.56 7.44 9.16
CA VAL A 81 -3.92 6.92 10.37
C VAL A 81 -4.35 5.47 10.58
N ILE A 82 -3.37 4.59 10.77
CA ILE A 82 -3.57 3.20 11.20
C ILE A 82 -3.55 3.18 12.72
N ASP A 83 -4.61 2.65 13.32
CA ASP A 83 -4.74 2.61 14.77
C ASP A 83 -5.55 1.44 15.31
N GLU A 84 -5.63 1.35 16.64
CA GLU A 84 -6.44 0.36 17.35
C GLU A 84 -7.93 0.53 17.05
N TYR A 85 -8.69 -0.54 17.25
CA TYR A 85 -10.15 -0.49 17.28
C TYR A 85 -10.66 0.39 18.43
N SER A 86 -11.90 0.84 18.33
CA SER A 86 -12.63 1.39 19.47
C SER A 86 -12.87 0.30 20.53
N GLU A 87 -12.89 0.72 21.79
CA GLU A 87 -13.33 -0.12 22.91
C GLU A 87 -14.83 0.08 23.13
N ILE A 88 -15.57 -1.01 23.30
CA ILE A 88 -16.97 -0.96 23.72
C ILE A 88 -17.01 -1.22 25.23
N THR A 89 -17.57 -0.29 25.99
CA THR A 89 -17.71 -0.42 27.44
C THR A 89 -18.90 -1.29 27.83
N ASP A 90 -18.99 -1.65 29.11
CA ASP A 90 -20.15 -2.34 29.67
C ASP A 90 -21.47 -1.56 29.54
N ASP A 91 -21.39 -0.24 29.34
CA ASP A 91 -22.54 0.66 29.14
C ASP A 91 -22.88 0.89 27.65
N ASP A 92 -22.35 0.06 26.74
CA ASP A 92 -22.48 0.16 25.28
C ASP A 92 -21.90 1.47 24.69
N ASP A 93 -21.02 2.16 25.42
CA ASP A 93 -20.33 3.34 24.89
C ASP A 93 -19.14 2.93 24.01
N GLU A 94 -19.03 3.56 22.85
CA GLU A 94 -17.89 3.37 21.94
C GLU A 94 -16.79 4.41 22.21
N ILE A 95 -15.64 3.95 22.70
CA ILE A 95 -14.49 4.77 23.05
C ILE A 95 -13.40 4.60 21.98
N PHE A 96 -13.23 5.63 21.16
CA PHE A 96 -12.14 5.69 20.19
C PHE A 96 -10.80 6.03 20.86
N PRO A 97 -9.67 5.60 20.27
CA PRO A 97 -8.37 5.94 20.80
C PRO A 97 -8.16 7.46 20.89
N GLU A 98 -7.59 7.94 22.01
CA GLU A 98 -7.52 9.37 22.35
C GLU A 98 -6.90 10.24 21.23
N ARG A 99 -5.88 9.71 20.54
CA ARG A 99 -5.21 10.39 19.42
C ARG A 99 -6.11 10.61 18.20
N ILE A 100 -7.12 9.77 18.01
CA ILE A 100 -8.12 9.89 16.93
C ILE A 100 -9.09 11.02 17.28
N THR A 101 -9.61 11.01 18.51
CA THR A 101 -10.55 12.05 18.98
C THR A 101 -9.89 13.42 19.07
N GLN A 102 -8.66 13.51 19.60
CA GLN A 102 -7.90 14.77 19.68
C GLN A 102 -7.63 15.41 18.32
N LYS A 103 -7.45 14.60 17.26
CA LYS A 103 -7.21 15.07 15.89
C LYS A 103 -8.48 15.26 15.08
N ASN A 104 -9.66 15.00 15.67
CA ASN A 104 -10.95 15.02 15.01
C ASN A 104 -10.96 14.18 13.72
N LEU A 105 -10.40 12.97 13.82
CA LEU A 105 -10.40 11.98 12.75
C LEU A 105 -11.65 11.10 12.85
N GLU A 106 -12.16 10.69 11.70
CA GLU A 106 -13.32 9.82 11.55
C GLU A 106 -12.86 8.40 11.27
N PHE A 107 -13.60 7.40 11.76
CA PHE A 107 -13.43 6.01 11.38
C PHE A 107 -13.77 5.82 9.90
N TRP A 108 -12.89 5.15 9.14
CA TRP A 108 -13.12 4.83 7.74
C TRP A 108 -13.30 3.35 7.50
N PHE A 109 -12.33 2.52 7.88
CA PHE A 109 -12.32 1.10 7.50
C PHE A 109 -11.74 0.22 8.60
N THR A 110 -12.24 -1.01 8.71
CA THR A 110 -11.55 -2.10 9.41
C THR A 110 -10.51 -2.74 8.51
N ASP A 111 -9.50 -3.37 9.10
CA ASP A 111 -8.55 -4.23 8.39
C ASP A 111 -9.26 -5.38 7.66
N GLU A 112 -10.27 -6.00 8.26
CA GLU A 112 -11.05 -7.08 7.65
C GLU A 112 -11.76 -6.63 6.36
N LEU A 113 -12.44 -5.48 6.38
CA LEU A 113 -13.09 -4.91 5.20
C LEU A 113 -12.08 -4.69 4.08
N LEU A 114 -10.91 -4.14 4.42
CA LEU A 114 -9.87 -3.84 3.44
C LEU A 114 -9.28 -5.12 2.85
N GLU A 115 -9.02 -6.13 3.67
CA GLU A 115 -8.51 -7.42 3.24
C GLU A 115 -9.48 -8.12 2.28
N ASP A 116 -10.77 -8.19 2.63
CA ASP A 116 -11.78 -8.85 1.83
C ASP A 116 -11.96 -8.17 0.47
N VAL A 117 -12.05 -6.84 0.44
CA VAL A 117 -12.22 -6.08 -0.80
C VAL A 117 -10.98 -6.19 -1.69
N VAL A 118 -9.78 -6.07 -1.12
CA VAL A 118 -8.53 -6.19 -1.89
C VAL A 118 -8.35 -7.60 -2.42
N PHE A 119 -8.58 -8.62 -1.59
CA PHE A 119 -8.51 -10.02 -2.01
C PHE A 119 -9.50 -10.30 -3.15
N ASN A 120 -10.75 -9.84 -3.01
CA ASN A 120 -11.78 -10.00 -4.03
C ASN A 120 -11.39 -9.32 -5.35
N ALA A 121 -10.90 -8.07 -5.30
CA ALA A 121 -10.47 -7.33 -6.49
C ALA A 121 -9.32 -8.03 -7.22
N LEU A 122 -8.30 -8.51 -6.49
CA LEU A 122 -7.16 -9.22 -7.06
C LEU A 122 -7.55 -10.60 -7.60
N LYS A 123 -8.54 -11.26 -7.00
CA LYS A 123 -9.08 -12.52 -7.51
C LYS A 123 -9.78 -12.34 -8.86
N GLN A 124 -10.52 -11.24 -9.04
CA GLN A 124 -11.16 -10.90 -10.32
C GLN A 124 -10.15 -10.40 -11.35
N LYS A 125 -9.23 -9.53 -10.94
CA LYS A 125 -8.21 -8.90 -11.78
C LYS A 125 -6.89 -8.80 -11.02
N ALA A 126 -5.99 -9.76 -11.26
CA ALA A 126 -4.67 -9.80 -10.62
C ALA A 126 -3.81 -8.54 -10.88
N SER A 127 -4.09 -7.81 -11.97
CA SER A 127 -3.44 -6.55 -12.33
C SER A 127 -4.22 -5.29 -11.91
N ALA A 128 -5.17 -5.40 -10.97
CA ALA A 128 -5.96 -4.27 -10.48
C ALA A 128 -5.06 -3.14 -9.97
N THR A 129 -5.31 -1.93 -10.48
CA THR A 129 -4.61 -0.71 -10.09
C THR A 129 -5.02 -0.26 -8.69
N ASN A 130 -4.25 0.64 -8.07
CA ASN A 130 -4.61 1.17 -6.75
C ASN A 130 -5.88 2.02 -6.83
N GLU A 131 -6.10 2.70 -7.97
CA GLU A 131 -7.31 3.46 -8.26
C GLU A 131 -8.54 2.54 -8.32
N GLU A 132 -8.44 1.40 -9.00
CA GLU A 132 -9.51 0.40 -9.08
C GLU A 132 -9.84 -0.20 -7.72
N ILE A 133 -8.82 -0.48 -6.91
CA ILE A 133 -9.01 -1.00 -5.56
C ILE A 133 -9.61 0.05 -4.63
N LEU A 134 -9.15 1.30 -4.68
CA LEU A 134 -9.75 2.39 -3.88
C LEU A 134 -11.22 2.58 -4.25
N LYS A 135 -11.55 2.49 -5.55
CA LYS A 135 -12.94 2.52 -6.00
C LYS A 135 -13.75 1.35 -5.42
N ALA A 136 -13.20 0.15 -5.39
CA ALA A 136 -13.85 -1.01 -4.79
C ALA A 136 -14.07 -0.83 -3.28
N ILE A 137 -13.08 -0.32 -2.55
CA ILE A 137 -13.17 -0.04 -1.10
C ILE A 137 -14.30 0.94 -0.81
N LYS A 138 -14.34 2.07 -1.53
CA LYS A 138 -15.39 3.07 -1.36
C LYS A 138 -16.77 2.51 -1.67
N PHE A 139 -16.90 1.78 -2.78
CA PHE A 139 -18.17 1.18 -3.16
C PHE A 139 -18.65 0.17 -2.11
N TYR A 140 -17.74 -0.67 -1.58
CA TYR A 140 -18.08 -1.60 -0.51
C TYR A 140 -18.53 -0.86 0.75
N ASN A 141 -17.83 0.19 1.15
CA ASN A 141 -18.18 0.98 2.33
C ASN A 141 -19.56 1.66 2.22
N GLU A 142 -19.97 2.05 1.00
CA GLU A 142 -21.28 2.65 0.75
C GLU A 142 -22.40 1.61 0.59
N SER A 143 -22.13 0.49 -0.08
CA SER A 143 -23.15 -0.44 -0.57
C SER A 143 -23.14 -1.82 0.09
N ASP A 144 -22.19 -2.09 0.99
CA ASP A 144 -21.93 -3.42 1.59
C ASP A 144 -21.94 -4.54 0.54
N SER A 145 -21.23 -4.30 -0.56
CA SER A 145 -21.24 -5.15 -1.75
C SER A 145 -19.94 -5.02 -2.54
N PHE A 146 -19.47 -6.13 -3.12
CA PHE A 146 -18.30 -6.11 -3.99
C PHE A 146 -18.64 -5.60 -5.39
N ILE A 147 -17.74 -4.82 -5.99
CA ILE A 147 -17.81 -4.49 -7.42
C ILE A 147 -17.33 -5.66 -8.28
N THR A 148 -17.86 -5.74 -9.50
CA THR A 148 -17.36 -6.65 -10.52
C THR A 148 -16.49 -5.90 -11.53
N PHE A 149 -15.32 -6.46 -11.86
CA PHE A 149 -14.36 -5.91 -12.84
C PHE A 149 -14.53 -6.48 -14.25
#